data_AF-A0A8J6V3H8-F1
#
_entry.id   AF-A0A8J6V3H8-F1
#
_cell.length_a   1.000
_cell.length_b   1.000
_cell.length_c   1.000
_cell.angle_alpha   90.00
_cell.angle_beta   90.00
_cell.angle_gamma   90.00
#
_symmetry.space_group_name_H-M   'P 1'
#
loop_
_entity.id
_entity.type
_entity.pdbx_description
1 polymer ?
#
loop_
_entity_poly.entity_id
_entity_poly.type
_entity_poly.pdbx_seq_one_letter_code
_entity_poly.pdbx_strand_id
1 'polypeptide(L)'
;MDNKTWLGSLGESKVAAELSRHRFHVFTQTTGKAPFDLVAYKDGYLYRINVKTTQRLDKWGSWEVQIKSLRSNRTKNRIIPFDPQSCDVLAVYIEPLDKVCFLQVSEVSGKNSIALREKAAHQSKLACISELTNPERICYLENKGINETLIGVNKLTEKSSNLRQATLAEVPYKRRRTGKDSGTVLAKKERVHFKSRKVERPSKEELEKMIWETSVLEVSRKYGVSDVAVAKWCKKYGISRPPRGHWAKKNQSTHSKL
;
A
#
# COMPACT_ATOMS: atom_id res chain seq x y z
N MET A 1 -15.64 -18.84 23.86
CA MET A 1 -14.99 -18.81 22.54
C MET A 1 -14.52 -20.22 22.25
N ASP A 2 -14.82 -20.79 21.09
CA ASP A 2 -14.32 -22.13 20.74
C ASP A 2 -12.82 -22.09 20.42
N ASN A 3 -12.14 -23.24 20.55
CA ASN A 3 -10.68 -23.33 20.39
C ASN A 3 -10.20 -22.80 19.04
N LYS A 4 -10.95 -23.04 17.96
CA LYS A 4 -10.55 -22.61 16.62
C LYS A 4 -10.64 -21.09 16.46
N THR A 5 -11.70 -20.49 16.98
CA THR A 5 -11.88 -19.03 16.96
C THR A 5 -10.87 -18.33 17.87
N TRP A 6 -10.61 -18.85 19.07
CA TRP A 6 -9.57 -18.32 19.95
C TRP A 6 -8.18 -18.38 19.30
N LEU A 7 -7.83 -19.49 18.66
CA LEU A 7 -6.54 -19.67 17.99
C LEU A 7 -6.37 -18.74 16.79
N GLY A 8 -7.47 -18.44 16.08
CA GLY A 8 -7.50 -17.43 15.03
C GLY A 8 -7.19 -16.04 15.58
N SER A 9 -7.91 -15.61 16.62
CA SER A 9 -7.68 -14.31 17.26
C SER A 9 -6.28 -14.17 17.89
N LEU A 10 -5.73 -15.25 18.44
CA LEU A 10 -4.34 -15.28 18.92
C LEU A 10 -3.36 -15.05 17.76
N GLY A 11 -3.57 -15.73 16.64
CA GLY A 11 -2.76 -15.55 15.44
C GLY A 11 -2.78 -14.12 14.91
N GLU A 12 -3.97 -13.52 14.77
CA GLU A 12 -4.13 -12.12 14.36
C GLU A 12 -3.38 -11.16 15.29
N SER A 13 -3.50 -11.38 16.60
CA SER A 13 -2.82 -10.56 17.62
C SER A 13 -1.31 -10.68 17.54
N LYS A 14 -0.79 -11.90 17.35
CA LYS A 14 0.65 -12.17 17.22
C LYS A 14 1.23 -11.56 15.94
N VAL A 15 0.51 -11.66 14.82
CA VAL A 15 0.89 -11.01 13.56
C VAL A 15 0.92 -9.49 13.72
N ALA A 16 -0.10 -8.90 14.33
CA ALA A 16 -0.15 -7.47 14.59
C ALA A 16 0.99 -7.00 15.49
N ALA A 17 1.32 -7.77 16.54
CA ALA A 17 2.46 -7.50 17.42
C ALA A 17 3.79 -7.53 16.66
N GLU A 18 4.02 -8.55 15.83
CA GLU A 18 5.28 -8.66 15.06
C GLU A 18 5.43 -7.53 14.04
N LEU A 19 4.35 -7.18 13.33
CA LEU A 19 4.34 -6.02 12.42
C LEU A 19 4.63 -4.72 13.17
N SER A 20 4.00 -4.52 14.34
CA SER A 20 4.22 -3.32 15.17
C SER A 20 5.66 -3.23 15.67
N ARG A 21 6.28 -4.36 16.04
CA ARG A 21 7.69 -4.46 16.43
C ARG A 21 8.61 -3.96 15.31
N HIS A 22 8.22 -4.20 14.07
CA HIS A 22 8.91 -3.75 12.85
C HIS A 22 8.40 -2.39 12.32
N ARG A 23 7.73 -1.59 13.16
CA ARG A 23 7.26 -0.23 12.88
C ARG A 23 6.27 -0.12 11.71
N PHE A 24 5.49 -1.17 11.46
CA PHE A 24 4.30 -1.05 10.60
C PHE A 24 3.17 -0.43 11.41
N HIS A 25 2.36 0.42 10.75
CA HIS A 25 1.07 0.84 11.28
C HIS A 25 0.04 -0.25 10.97
N VAL A 26 -0.59 -0.83 11.99
CA VAL A 26 -1.54 -1.94 11.82
C VAL A 26 -2.96 -1.45 12.02
N PHE A 27 -3.86 -1.85 11.13
CA PHE A 27 -5.30 -1.56 11.16
C PHE A 27 -6.08 -2.87 11.18
N THR A 28 -7.03 -2.97 12.10
CA THR A 28 -7.93 -4.12 12.22
C THR A 28 -9.31 -3.79 11.66
N GLN A 29 -10.08 -4.83 11.36
CA GLN A 29 -11.45 -4.64 10.91
C GLN A 29 -12.42 -4.41 12.06
N THR A 30 -13.39 -3.53 11.83
CA THR A 30 -14.54 -3.37 12.73
C THR A 30 -15.69 -4.32 12.37
N THR A 31 -15.86 -4.67 11.08
CA THR A 31 -17.04 -5.43 10.61
C THR A 31 -16.82 -6.94 10.48
N GLY A 32 -15.57 -7.40 10.38
CA GLY A 32 -15.22 -8.82 10.16
C GLY A 32 -15.70 -9.41 8.84
N LYS A 33 -16.08 -8.57 7.86
CA LYS A 33 -16.62 -9.01 6.57
C LYS A 33 -15.66 -8.83 5.39
N ALA A 34 -14.52 -8.17 5.60
CA ALA A 34 -13.54 -8.04 4.52
C ALA A 34 -12.83 -9.38 4.26
N PRO A 35 -12.25 -9.55 3.06
CA PRO A 35 -11.69 -10.83 2.63
C PRO A 35 -10.24 -11.07 3.12
N PHE A 36 -9.65 -10.08 3.80
CA PHE A 36 -8.38 -10.16 4.54
C PHE A 36 -8.70 -10.05 6.04
N ASP A 37 -7.71 -10.08 6.94
CA ASP A 37 -7.94 -9.99 8.40
C ASP A 37 -7.49 -8.64 8.95
N LEU A 38 -6.30 -8.20 8.56
CA LEU A 38 -5.72 -6.91 8.96
C LEU A 38 -5.02 -6.21 7.78
N VAL A 39 -4.72 -4.93 7.98
CA VAL A 39 -3.98 -4.11 7.04
C VAL A 39 -2.73 -3.58 7.73
N ALA A 40 -1.59 -3.67 7.07
CA ALA A 40 -0.34 -3.04 7.52
C ALA A 40 0.03 -1.91 6.58
N TYR A 41 0.54 -0.80 7.13
CA TYR A 41 1.02 0.34 6.36
C TYR A 41 2.44 0.69 6.79
N LYS A 42 3.33 0.87 5.81
CA LYS A 42 4.72 1.29 6.06
C LYS A 42 5.31 1.91 4.80
N ASP A 43 6.08 2.98 4.98
CA ASP A 43 6.84 3.66 3.92
C ASP A 43 6.02 4.03 2.66
N GLY A 44 4.74 4.37 2.85
CA GLY A 44 3.84 4.74 1.75
C GLY A 44 3.05 3.57 1.14
N TYR A 45 3.33 2.34 1.54
CA TYR A 45 2.70 1.13 1.03
C TYR A 45 1.69 0.55 2.01
N LEU A 46 0.61 0.01 1.47
CA LEU A 46 -0.46 -0.64 2.22
C LEU A 46 -0.51 -2.11 1.80
N TYR A 47 -0.51 -3.00 2.79
CA TYR A 47 -0.53 -4.44 2.63
C TYR A 47 -1.79 -5.01 3.25
N ARG A 48 -2.64 -5.65 2.45
CA ARG A 48 -3.79 -6.42 2.93
C ARG A 48 -3.29 -7.80 3.34
N ILE A 49 -3.52 -8.19 4.58
CA ILE A 49 -2.93 -9.38 5.18
C ILE A 49 -4.03 -10.37 5.55
N ASN A 50 -3.95 -11.58 5.00
CA ASN A 50 -4.70 -12.72 5.52
C ASN A 50 -3.83 -13.49 6.51
N VAL A 51 -4.41 -13.86 7.65
CA VAL A 51 -3.75 -14.56 8.75
C VAL A 51 -4.23 -16.01 8.78
N LYS A 52 -3.27 -16.92 8.93
CA LYS A 52 -3.52 -18.33 9.23
C LYS A 52 -2.72 -18.76 10.45
N THR A 53 -3.29 -19.65 11.24
CA THR A 53 -2.59 -20.27 12.37
C THR A 53 -2.46 -21.76 12.13
N THR A 54 -1.31 -22.34 12.49
CA THR A 54 -1.11 -23.80 12.51
C THR A 54 -0.50 -24.28 13.82
N GLN A 55 -0.95 -25.46 14.24
CA GLN A 55 -0.38 -26.27 15.32
C GLN A 55 0.05 -27.65 14.80
N ARG A 56 -0.18 -27.94 13.51
CA ARG A 56 -0.03 -29.28 12.94
C ARG A 56 1.39 -29.46 12.41
N LEU A 57 2.18 -30.20 13.16
CA LEU A 57 3.45 -30.76 12.69
C LEU A 57 3.17 -32.11 12.01
N ASP A 58 3.67 -32.29 10.78
CA ASP A 58 3.62 -33.56 10.09
C ASP A 58 4.75 -34.50 10.56
N LYS A 59 4.68 -35.78 10.17
CA LYS A 59 5.68 -36.80 10.50
C LYS A 59 7.07 -36.54 9.89
N TRP A 60 7.19 -35.60 8.97
CA TRP A 60 8.41 -35.20 8.28
C TRP A 60 8.95 -33.86 8.78
N GLY A 61 8.44 -33.33 9.89
CA GLY A 61 8.89 -32.08 10.49
C GLY A 61 8.45 -30.81 9.74
N SER A 62 7.36 -30.86 8.98
CA SER A 62 6.77 -29.69 8.33
C SER A 62 5.47 -29.25 9.01
N TRP A 63 5.34 -27.94 9.15
CA TRP A 63 4.13 -27.28 9.64
C TRP A 63 3.18 -27.06 8.46
N GLU A 64 2.12 -27.86 8.38
CA GLU A 64 1.13 -27.74 7.31
C GLU A 64 0.17 -26.58 7.60
N VAL A 65 -0.05 -25.72 6.60
CA VAL A 65 -0.97 -24.59 6.67
C VAL A 65 -1.99 -24.73 5.56
N GLN A 66 -3.26 -24.82 5.93
CA GLN A 66 -4.35 -24.83 4.96
C GLN A 66 -4.69 -23.40 4.55
N ILE A 67 -4.60 -23.11 3.25
CA ILE A 67 -4.93 -21.79 2.70
C ILE A 67 -6.39 -21.78 2.24
N LYS A 68 -6.87 -22.90 1.69
CA LYS A 68 -8.28 -23.10 1.34
C LYS A 68 -9.20 -22.98 2.56
N SER A 69 -10.41 -22.49 2.34
CA SER A 69 -11.46 -22.48 3.35
C SER A 69 -12.38 -23.70 3.18
N LEU A 70 -12.86 -24.24 4.29
CA LEU A 70 -13.85 -25.33 4.31
C LEU A 70 -15.16 -24.80 4.90
N ARG A 71 -16.25 -24.91 4.15
CA ARG A 71 -17.61 -24.67 4.67
C ARG A 71 -18.36 -25.99 4.74
N SER A 72 -18.71 -26.40 5.94
CA SER A 72 -19.53 -27.59 6.15
C SER A 72 -21.00 -27.24 5.88
N ASN A 73 -21.60 -27.92 4.91
CA ASN A 73 -23.06 -27.95 4.76
C ASN A 73 -23.59 -29.26 5.35
N ARG A 74 -24.91 -29.31 5.61
CA ARG A 74 -25.59 -30.49 6.16
C ARG A 74 -25.31 -31.79 5.40
N THR A 75 -24.99 -31.72 4.11
CA THR A 75 -24.80 -32.88 3.23
C THR A 75 -23.37 -33.09 2.77
N LYS A 76 -22.62 -32.03 2.46
CA LYS A 76 -21.24 -32.11 1.94
C LYS A 76 -20.41 -30.92 2.38
N ASN A 77 -19.11 -31.13 2.58
CA ASN A 77 -18.18 -30.04 2.75
C ASN A 77 -17.91 -29.36 1.42
N ARG A 78 -18.05 -28.03 1.38
CA ARG A 78 -17.65 -27.20 0.25
C ARG A 78 -16.25 -26.67 0.50
N ILE A 79 -15.32 -27.03 -0.38
CA ILE A 79 -13.99 -26.45 -0.42
C ILE A 79 -14.09 -25.12 -1.19
N ILE A 80 -13.58 -24.05 -0.59
CA ILE A 80 -13.45 -22.74 -1.23
C ILE A 80 -11.97 -22.49 -1.44
N PRO A 81 -11.50 -22.38 -2.70
CA PRO A 81 -10.10 -22.11 -2.98
C PRO A 81 -9.71 -20.72 -2.48
N PHE A 82 -8.42 -20.54 -2.25
CA PHE A 82 -7.87 -19.23 -1.89
C PHE A 82 -7.93 -18.29 -3.10
N ASP A 83 -8.44 -17.08 -2.89
CA ASP A 83 -8.48 -16.02 -3.89
C ASP A 83 -7.24 -15.14 -3.76
N PRO A 84 -6.28 -15.17 -4.72
CA PRO A 84 -5.08 -14.35 -4.66
C PRO A 84 -5.33 -12.84 -4.75
N GLN A 85 -6.52 -12.40 -5.18
CA GLN A 85 -6.83 -10.97 -5.24
C GLN A 85 -7.33 -10.41 -3.89
N SER A 86 -7.70 -11.29 -2.97
CA SER A 86 -8.26 -10.94 -1.67
C SER A 86 -7.26 -10.25 -0.73
N CYS A 87 -5.97 -10.56 -0.85
CA CYS A 87 -4.90 -10.05 0.00
C CYS A 87 -3.56 -10.01 -0.75
N ASP A 88 -2.61 -9.25 -0.22
CA ASP A 88 -1.27 -9.09 -0.80
C ASP A 88 -0.26 -10.03 -0.11
N VAL A 89 -0.51 -10.31 1.17
CA VAL A 89 0.37 -11.10 2.04
C VAL A 89 -0.43 -12.14 2.81
N LEU A 90 0.10 -13.36 2.88
CA LEU A 90 -0.33 -14.41 3.78
C LEU A 90 0.62 -14.43 4.99
N ALA A 91 0.13 -14.05 6.16
CA ALA A 91 0.85 -14.19 7.41
C ALA A 91 0.45 -15.51 8.09
N VAL A 92 1.44 -16.30 8.49
CA VAL A 92 1.23 -17.59 9.16
C VAL A 92 1.82 -17.54 10.55
N TYR A 93 0.98 -17.69 11.56
CA TYR A 93 1.41 -17.92 12.94
C TYR A 93 1.58 -19.42 13.20
N ILE A 94 2.77 -19.83 13.64
CA ILE A 94 3.09 -21.20 14.05
C ILE A 94 3.11 -21.20 15.57
N GLU A 95 2.02 -21.68 16.17
CA GLU A 95 1.78 -21.48 17.60
C GLU A 95 2.80 -22.18 18.51
N PRO A 96 3.20 -23.45 18.27
CA PRO A 96 4.17 -24.12 19.14
C PRO A 96 5.57 -23.52 19.09
N LEU A 97 5.90 -22.75 18.04
CA LEU A 97 7.19 -22.09 17.88
C LEU A 97 7.15 -20.60 18.27
N ASP A 98 5.97 -20.06 18.54
CA ASP A 98 5.69 -18.62 18.69
C ASP A 98 6.36 -17.76 17.59
N LYS A 99 6.21 -18.18 16.34
CA LYS A 99 6.80 -17.49 15.17
C LYS A 99 5.74 -17.09 14.16
N VAL A 100 5.92 -15.91 13.57
CA VAL A 100 5.12 -15.42 12.45
C VAL A 100 5.95 -15.48 11.19
N CYS A 101 5.41 -16.08 10.14
CA CYS A 101 6.00 -16.17 8.81
C CYS A 101 5.21 -15.32 7.83
N PHE A 102 5.87 -14.50 7.02
CA PHE A 102 5.23 -13.66 6.02
C PHE A 102 5.51 -14.18 4.61
N LEU A 103 4.47 -14.58 3.89
CA LEU A 103 4.55 -15.02 2.50
C LEU A 103 3.83 -14.03 1.59
N GLN A 104 4.40 -13.74 0.44
CA GLN A 104 3.72 -12.98 -0.58
C GLN A 104 2.67 -13.85 -1.27
N VAL A 105 1.58 -13.22 -1.73
CA VAL A 105 0.51 -13.96 -2.41
C VAL A 105 1.00 -14.70 -3.65
N SER A 106 2.00 -14.17 -4.36
CA SER A 106 2.64 -14.80 -5.52
C SER A 106 3.34 -16.13 -5.18
N GLU A 107 3.85 -16.29 -3.96
CA GLU A 107 4.54 -17.50 -3.50
C GLU A 107 3.55 -18.65 -3.20
N VAL A 108 2.28 -18.30 -2.99
CA VAL A 108 1.22 -19.23 -2.55
C VAL A 108 0.03 -19.33 -3.52
N SER A 109 0.02 -18.52 -4.58
CA SER A 109 -1.02 -18.53 -5.61
C SER A 109 -1.18 -19.92 -6.23
N GLY A 110 -2.42 -20.36 -6.39
CA GLY A 110 -2.75 -21.69 -6.92
C GLY A 110 -2.55 -22.86 -5.96
N LYS A 111 -2.07 -22.63 -4.73
CA LYS A 111 -1.88 -23.70 -3.73
C LYS A 111 -3.07 -23.79 -2.77
N ASN A 112 -3.43 -25.02 -2.41
CA ASN A 112 -4.46 -25.29 -1.40
C ASN A 112 -3.91 -25.33 0.04
N SER A 113 -2.64 -25.69 0.17
CA SER A 113 -1.88 -25.70 1.42
C SER A 113 -0.41 -25.41 1.14
N ILE A 114 0.30 -25.01 2.19
CA ILE A 114 1.77 -24.86 2.21
C ILE A 114 2.36 -25.62 3.38
N ALA A 115 3.60 -26.07 3.24
CA ALA A 115 4.34 -26.76 4.29
C ALA A 115 5.57 -25.94 4.66
N LEU A 116 5.60 -25.41 5.89
CA LEU A 116 6.71 -24.61 6.40
C LEU A 116 7.68 -25.49 7.18
N ARG A 117 8.99 -25.27 7.03
CA ARG A 117 10.03 -26.07 7.68
C ARG A 117 11.06 -25.18 8.37
N GLU A 118 11.63 -25.63 9.47
CA GLU A 118 12.67 -24.85 10.18
C GLU A 118 13.96 -24.71 9.38
N LYS A 119 14.34 -25.75 8.63
CA LYS A 119 15.51 -25.76 7.74
C LYS A 119 15.07 -25.90 6.29
N ALA A 120 15.80 -25.25 5.39
CA ALA A 120 15.56 -25.37 3.95
C ALA A 120 15.75 -26.83 3.51
N ALA A 121 14.83 -27.33 2.68
CA ALA A 121 15.08 -28.56 1.96
C ALA A 121 16.13 -28.30 0.88
N HIS A 122 16.93 -29.32 0.54
CA HIS A 122 18.10 -29.23 -0.34
C HIS A 122 17.81 -28.73 -1.78
N GLN A 123 16.54 -28.44 -2.13
CA GLN A 123 16.11 -27.95 -3.44
C GLN A 123 15.07 -26.81 -3.42
N SER A 124 14.61 -26.29 -2.27
CA SER A 124 13.73 -25.10 -2.26
C SER A 124 13.87 -24.26 -0.99
N LYS A 125 14.29 -22.99 -1.17
CA LYS A 125 14.34 -21.97 -0.10
C LYS A 125 12.96 -21.39 0.25
N LEU A 126 11.93 -21.68 -0.55
CA LEU A 126 10.63 -20.99 -0.58
C LEU A 126 9.68 -21.30 0.61
N ALA A 127 10.14 -22.00 1.65
CA ALA A 127 9.32 -22.32 2.83
C ALA A 127 10.10 -22.48 4.14
N CYS A 128 11.32 -21.91 4.19
CA CYS A 128 12.18 -21.99 5.38
C CYS A 128 11.80 -20.92 6.39
N ILE A 129 11.33 -21.31 7.58
CA ILE A 129 10.81 -20.43 8.63
C ILE A 129 11.79 -19.29 8.95
N SER A 130 13.09 -19.57 9.07
CA SER A 130 14.10 -18.55 9.35
C SER A 130 14.05 -17.37 8.37
N GLU A 131 13.78 -17.65 7.09
CA GLU A 131 13.73 -16.66 6.02
C GLU A 131 12.38 -15.94 5.92
N LEU A 132 11.32 -16.52 6.49
CA LEU A 132 9.96 -15.97 6.43
C LEU A 132 9.64 -15.05 7.61
N THR A 133 10.41 -15.11 8.70
CA THR A 133 10.08 -14.39 9.95
C THR A 133 10.29 -12.88 9.90
N ASN A 134 11.11 -12.39 8.98
CA ASN A 134 11.34 -10.96 8.82
C ASN A 134 10.23 -10.32 7.98
N PRO A 135 9.33 -9.47 8.53
CA PRO A 135 8.25 -8.84 7.77
C PRO A 135 8.75 -7.90 6.68
N GLU A 136 9.97 -7.35 6.78
CA GLU A 136 10.50 -6.43 5.77
C GLU A 136 10.58 -7.07 4.38
N ARG A 137 10.62 -8.41 4.29
CA ARG A 137 10.59 -9.16 3.03
C ARG A 137 9.39 -8.81 2.14
N ILE A 138 8.28 -8.36 2.74
CA ILE A 138 7.08 -7.96 1.99
C ILE A 138 7.23 -6.55 1.38
N CYS A 139 8.19 -5.75 1.86
CA CYS A 139 8.46 -4.40 1.37
C CYS A 139 9.40 -4.37 0.17
N TYR A 140 10.28 -5.36 0.01
CA TYR A 140 11.44 -5.26 -0.89
C TYR A 140 11.19 -5.47 -2.39
N LEU A 141 9.99 -5.82 -2.86
CA LEU A 141 9.81 -6.31 -4.24
C LEU A 141 9.14 -5.39 -5.25
N GLU A 142 8.48 -4.29 -4.86
CA GLU A 142 8.08 -3.28 -5.85
C GLU A 142 9.28 -2.48 -6.40
N ASN A 143 10.47 -2.66 -5.82
CA ASN A 143 11.70 -2.04 -6.30
C ASN A 143 12.41 -2.79 -7.43
N LYS A 144 11.93 -3.96 -7.88
CA LYS A 144 12.56 -4.65 -9.04
C LYS A 144 12.41 -3.89 -10.36
N GLY A 145 11.44 -2.97 -10.48
CA GLY A 145 11.32 -2.06 -11.64
C GLY A 145 11.96 -0.68 -11.44
N ILE A 146 12.41 -0.34 -10.22
CA ILE A 146 12.83 1.02 -9.85
C ILE A 146 14.33 1.07 -9.50
N ASN A 147 14.90 -0.04 -9.00
CA ASN A 147 16.32 -0.09 -8.62
C ASN A 147 17.29 -0.04 -9.81
N GLU A 148 16.90 -0.50 -11.00
CA GLU A 148 17.72 -0.30 -12.21
C GLU A 148 17.80 1.19 -12.60
N THR A 149 16.75 1.97 -12.32
CA THR A 149 16.75 3.42 -12.55
C THR A 149 17.51 4.19 -11.46
N LEU A 150 17.43 3.75 -10.19
CA LEU A 150 18.09 4.41 -9.06
C LEU A 150 19.62 4.29 -9.06
N ILE A 151 20.20 3.21 -9.59
CA ILE A 151 21.65 3.09 -9.79
C ILE A 151 22.14 4.13 -10.82
N GLY A 152 21.32 4.46 -11.81
CA GLY A 152 21.60 5.53 -12.78
C GLY A 152 21.53 6.94 -12.17
N VAL A 153 20.63 7.17 -11.20
CA VAL A 153 20.46 8.48 -10.54
C VAL A 153 21.52 8.71 -9.46
N ASN A 154 21.95 7.68 -8.73
CA ASN A 154 22.96 7.81 -7.67
C ASN A 154 24.37 8.13 -8.19
N LYS A 155 24.68 7.87 -9.48
CA LYS A 155 25.92 8.38 -10.10
C LYS A 155 25.93 9.89 -10.33
N LEU A 156 24.78 10.56 -10.28
CA LEU A 156 24.66 12.02 -10.49
C LEU A 156 24.60 12.82 -9.18
N THR A 157 24.24 12.19 -8.06
CA THR A 157 24.03 12.88 -6.78
C THR A 157 25.27 12.99 -5.89
N GLU A 158 26.32 12.19 -6.13
CA GLU A 158 27.60 12.31 -5.41
C GLU A 158 28.33 13.65 -5.64
N LYS A 159 27.95 14.44 -6.67
CA LYS A 159 28.49 15.79 -6.88
C LYS A 159 27.82 16.89 -6.03
N SER A 160 26.76 16.57 -5.27
CA SER A 160 25.92 17.59 -4.61
C SER A 160 25.86 17.50 -3.07
N SER A 161 26.66 16.61 -2.47
CA SER A 161 26.68 16.33 -1.03
C SER A 161 27.41 17.37 -0.16
N ASN A 162 27.95 18.46 -0.72
CA ASN A 162 28.71 19.46 0.05
C ASN A 162 27.91 20.68 0.57
N LEU A 163 26.57 20.67 0.56
CA LEU A 163 25.77 21.89 0.87
C LEU A 163 24.66 21.74 1.94
N ARG A 164 24.65 20.66 2.75
CA ARG A 164 23.57 20.45 3.75
C ARG A 164 24.02 20.16 5.18
N GLN A 165 25.18 20.68 5.60
CA GLN A 165 25.48 20.81 7.03
C GLN A 165 25.22 22.25 7.48
N ALA A 166 23.97 22.60 7.76
CA ALA A 166 23.66 23.78 8.56
C ALA A 166 22.23 23.71 9.14
N THR A 167 22.16 23.82 10.47
CA THR A 167 21.00 24.22 11.30
C THR A 167 19.91 23.17 11.61
N LEU A 168 20.17 22.36 12.65
CA LEU A 168 19.13 21.84 13.55
C LEU A 168 19.29 22.58 14.90
N ALA A 169 18.52 23.65 15.11
CA ALA A 169 18.33 24.22 16.44
C ALA A 169 17.08 23.57 17.06
N GLU A 170 17.22 22.96 18.23
CA GLU A 170 16.14 22.30 18.96
C GLU A 170 15.11 23.31 19.48
N VAL A 171 13.81 23.00 19.34
CA VAL A 171 12.71 23.81 19.90
C VAL A 171 11.99 22.98 20.98
N PRO A 172 11.84 23.49 22.22
CA PRO A 172 11.32 22.69 23.33
C PRO A 172 9.80 22.47 23.26
N TYR A 173 9.37 21.26 23.59
CA TYR A 173 7.98 20.81 23.58
C TYR A 173 7.21 21.28 24.83
N LYS A 174 6.18 22.13 24.66
CA LYS A 174 5.27 22.54 25.74
C LYS A 174 4.05 21.60 25.85
N ARG A 175 3.84 20.98 27.00
CA ARG A 175 2.58 20.28 27.36
C ARG A 175 1.43 21.29 27.51
N ARG A 176 0.28 21.05 26.89
CA ARG A 176 -0.96 21.80 27.16
C ARG A 176 -1.82 21.08 28.20
N ARG A 177 -2.24 21.84 29.22
CA ARG A 177 -3.33 21.48 30.15
C ARG A 177 -4.70 21.76 29.49
N THR A 178 -5.69 21.05 30.01
CA THR A 178 -7.12 20.97 29.65
C THR A 178 -7.89 22.29 29.69
N GLY A 179 -8.92 22.43 28.86
CA GLY A 179 -9.98 23.45 28.99
C GLY A 179 -11.02 23.37 27.88
N LYS A 180 -12.28 23.11 28.25
CA LYS A 180 -13.49 23.43 27.47
C LYS A 180 -13.49 24.93 27.17
N ASP A 181 -13.73 25.32 25.92
CA ASP A 181 -14.46 26.56 25.59
C ASP A 181 -14.91 26.54 24.12
N SER A 182 -16.18 26.92 23.96
CA SER A 182 -16.92 27.14 22.73
C SER A 182 -16.37 28.32 21.92
N GLY A 183 -16.25 28.16 20.60
CA GLY A 183 -15.95 29.27 19.70
C GLY A 183 -15.56 28.82 18.29
N THR A 184 -16.47 29.01 17.34
CA THR A 184 -16.24 28.83 15.91
C THR A 184 -15.09 29.71 15.40
N VAL A 185 -14.01 29.09 14.93
CA VAL A 185 -13.06 29.71 13.99
C VAL A 185 -12.67 28.66 12.94
N LEU A 186 -13.20 28.83 11.73
CA LEU A 186 -12.79 28.06 10.54
C LEU A 186 -11.30 28.34 10.28
N ALA A 187 -10.43 27.42 10.69
CA ALA A 187 -9.00 27.53 10.47
C ALA A 187 -8.68 27.45 8.97
N LYS A 188 -8.12 28.55 8.43
CA LYS A 188 -7.61 28.67 7.06
C LYS A 188 -6.60 27.55 6.78
N LYS A 189 -6.91 26.71 5.80
CA LYS A 189 -6.03 25.63 5.33
C LYS A 189 -4.91 26.23 4.46
N GLU A 190 -3.78 26.60 5.05
CA GLU A 190 -2.62 27.11 4.30
C GLU A 190 -1.89 26.00 3.53
N ARG A 191 -2.15 26.03 2.22
CA ARG A 191 -1.26 25.86 1.05
C ARG A 191 -0.21 24.74 1.08
N VAL A 192 -0.55 23.64 0.40
CA VAL A 192 0.39 22.67 -0.18
C VAL A 192 1.51 23.37 -0.96
N HIS A 193 2.74 23.14 -0.52
CA HIS A 193 3.97 23.72 -1.06
C HIS A 193 4.11 23.40 -2.56
N PHE A 194 4.39 24.41 -3.37
CA PHE A 194 4.23 24.33 -4.82
C PHE A 194 5.40 23.66 -5.56
N LYS A 195 6.56 23.53 -4.90
CA LYS A 195 7.82 23.09 -5.51
C LYS A 195 8.10 21.58 -5.39
N SER A 196 7.25 20.80 -4.70
CA SER A 196 7.56 19.40 -4.38
C SER A 196 7.03 18.36 -5.39
N ARG A 197 6.63 18.75 -6.61
CA ARG A 197 6.10 17.79 -7.60
C ARG A 197 7.10 17.49 -8.70
N LYS A 198 7.20 16.21 -9.06
CA LYS A 198 8.14 15.60 -10.02
C LYS A 198 7.98 16.04 -11.49
N VAL A 199 7.05 16.94 -11.81
CA VAL A 199 6.71 17.30 -13.20
C VAL A 199 7.06 18.76 -13.46
N GLU A 200 7.87 19.01 -14.48
CA GLU A 200 8.15 20.34 -14.99
C GLU A 200 6.86 20.96 -15.52
N ARG A 201 6.44 22.04 -14.87
CA ARG A 201 5.15 22.67 -15.15
C ARG A 201 5.35 23.75 -16.23
N PRO A 202 4.43 23.86 -17.21
CA PRO A 202 4.46 24.95 -18.18
C PRO A 202 4.34 26.32 -17.51
N SER A 203 4.83 27.33 -18.20
CA SER A 203 4.59 28.74 -17.85
C SER A 203 3.09 29.05 -17.83
N LYS A 204 2.73 30.22 -17.29
CA LYS A 204 1.32 30.63 -17.20
C LYS A 204 0.71 30.75 -18.60
N GLU A 205 1.45 31.37 -19.50
CA GLU A 205 1.07 31.70 -20.86
C GLU A 205 0.88 30.44 -21.70
N GLU A 206 1.83 29.49 -21.60
CA GLU A 206 1.74 28.21 -22.30
C GLU A 206 0.55 27.37 -21.82
N LEU A 207 0.29 27.36 -20.51
CA LEU A 207 -0.83 26.61 -19.95
C LEU A 207 -2.18 27.19 -20.39
N GLU A 208 -2.29 28.52 -20.44
CA GLU A 208 -3.50 29.20 -20.90
C GLU A 208 -3.77 28.88 -22.37
N LYS A 209 -2.76 28.99 -23.23
CA LYS A 209 -2.84 28.62 -24.64
C LYS A 209 -3.31 27.17 -24.81
N MET A 210 -2.68 26.21 -24.12
CA MET A 210 -3.04 24.80 -24.22
C MET A 210 -4.46 24.49 -23.75
N ILE A 211 -4.97 25.17 -22.72
CA ILE A 211 -6.34 24.94 -22.18
C ILE A 211 -7.43 25.44 -23.14
N TRP A 212 -7.11 26.46 -23.94
CA TRP A 212 -8.02 27.01 -24.95
C TRP A 212 -7.85 26.37 -26.34
N GLU A 213 -6.69 25.76 -26.62
CA GLU A 213 -6.44 25.01 -27.86
C GLU A 213 -6.84 23.54 -27.77
N THR A 214 -6.63 22.93 -26.60
CA THR A 214 -6.85 21.49 -26.34
C THR A 214 -7.63 21.26 -25.06
N SER A 215 -8.19 20.07 -24.89
CA SER A 215 -8.95 19.73 -23.69
C SER A 215 -8.03 19.55 -22.46
N VAL A 216 -8.56 19.80 -21.26
CA VAL A 216 -7.83 19.56 -19.99
C VAL A 216 -7.32 18.11 -19.88
N LEU A 217 -8.03 17.16 -20.50
CA LEU A 217 -7.65 15.74 -20.57
C LEU A 217 -6.43 15.48 -21.47
N GLU A 218 -6.29 16.23 -22.57
CA GLU A 218 -5.11 16.15 -23.43
C GLU A 218 -3.89 16.77 -22.76
N VAL A 219 -4.08 17.92 -22.11
CA VAL A 219 -3.03 18.56 -21.30
C VAL A 219 -2.59 17.62 -20.16
N SER A 220 -3.52 16.95 -19.49
CA SER A 220 -3.18 16.02 -18.41
C SER A 220 -2.38 14.82 -18.91
N ARG A 221 -2.75 14.26 -20.08
CA ARG A 221 -2.00 13.19 -20.75
C ARG A 221 -0.59 13.64 -21.16
N LYS A 222 -0.46 14.84 -21.74
CA LYS A 222 0.82 15.41 -22.19
C LYS A 222 1.85 15.52 -21.06
N TYR A 223 1.40 15.90 -19.86
CA TYR A 223 2.28 16.09 -18.71
C TYR A 223 2.32 14.90 -17.73
N GLY A 224 1.64 13.79 -18.05
CA GLY A 224 1.59 12.61 -17.18
C GLY A 224 0.97 12.89 -15.80
N VAL A 225 0.04 13.85 -15.72
CA VAL A 225 -0.64 14.26 -14.48
C VAL A 225 -2.14 14.00 -14.56
N SER A 226 -2.82 14.04 -13.40
CA SER A 226 -4.28 14.02 -13.38
C SER A 226 -4.89 15.35 -13.85
N ASP A 227 -6.10 15.29 -14.40
CA ASP A 227 -6.94 16.44 -14.73
C ASP A 227 -7.15 17.39 -13.53
N VAL A 228 -7.27 16.84 -12.32
CA VAL A 228 -7.33 17.60 -11.06
C VAL A 228 -6.04 18.38 -10.80
N ALA A 229 -4.88 17.83 -11.20
CA ALA A 229 -3.60 18.54 -11.07
C ALA A 229 -3.56 19.75 -12.02
N VAL A 230 -3.98 19.58 -13.28
CA VAL A 230 -4.11 20.68 -14.25
C VAL A 230 -5.12 21.73 -13.76
N ALA A 231 -6.25 21.32 -13.16
CA ALA A 231 -7.21 22.25 -12.57
C ALA A 231 -6.61 23.07 -11.41
N LYS A 232 -5.80 22.44 -10.55
CA LYS A 232 -5.02 23.14 -9.51
C LYS A 232 -3.98 24.08 -10.12
N TRP A 233 -3.49 23.75 -11.31
CA TRP A 233 -2.59 24.62 -12.04
C TRP A 233 -3.28 25.90 -12.50
N CYS A 234 -4.43 25.77 -13.19
CA CYS A 234 -5.27 26.89 -13.59
C CYS A 234 -5.60 27.79 -12.41
N LYS A 235 -6.07 27.19 -11.29
CA LYS A 235 -6.46 27.92 -10.08
C LYS A 235 -5.33 28.74 -9.49
N LYS A 236 -4.07 28.27 -9.55
CA LYS A 236 -2.94 29.04 -9.03
C LYS A 236 -2.50 30.13 -9.99
N TYR A 237 -2.51 29.87 -11.29
CA TYR A 237 -2.14 30.88 -12.29
C TYR A 237 -3.25 31.91 -12.54
N GLY A 238 -4.45 31.71 -11.97
CA GLY A 238 -5.60 32.60 -12.19
C GLY A 238 -6.22 32.44 -13.57
N ILE A 239 -5.99 31.30 -14.24
CA ILE A 239 -6.49 31.03 -15.60
C ILE A 239 -7.94 30.54 -15.51
N SER A 240 -8.84 31.16 -16.27
CA SER A 240 -10.21 30.71 -16.43
C SER A 240 -10.25 29.49 -17.35
N ARG A 241 -11.07 28.50 -16.98
CA ARG A 241 -11.24 27.28 -17.78
C ARG A 241 -12.44 27.46 -18.71
N PRO A 242 -12.43 26.84 -19.91
CA PRO A 242 -13.61 26.84 -20.77
C PRO A 242 -14.80 26.22 -20.01
N PRO A 243 -16.03 26.73 -20.21
CA PRO A 243 -17.21 26.25 -19.52
C PRO A 243 -17.47 24.77 -19.84
N ARG A 244 -18.15 24.08 -18.92
CA ARG A 244 -18.52 22.67 -19.09
C ARG A 244 -19.27 22.50 -20.40
N GLY A 245 -18.83 21.56 -21.23
CA GLY A 245 -19.42 21.29 -22.54
C GLY A 245 -18.84 22.06 -23.72
N HIS A 246 -17.92 23.02 -23.53
CA HIS A 246 -17.24 23.74 -24.63
C HIS A 246 -16.57 22.79 -25.63
N TRP A 247 -15.77 21.85 -25.13
CA TRP A 247 -15.08 20.84 -25.96
C TRP A 247 -16.01 19.74 -26.50
N ALA A 248 -17.11 19.43 -25.78
CA ALA A 248 -18.11 18.48 -26.26
C ALA A 248 -18.84 19.00 -27.51
N LYS A 249 -19.16 20.31 -27.54
CA LYS A 249 -19.77 20.96 -28.71
C LYS A 249 -18.83 21.01 -29.91
N LYS A 250 -17.53 21.28 -29.70
CA LYS A 250 -16.52 21.33 -30.77
C LYS A 250 -16.30 19.97 -31.43
N ASN A 251 -16.35 18.87 -30.68
CA ASN A 251 -16.19 17.52 -31.23
C ASN A 251 -17.43 17.03 -32.00
N GLN A 252 -18.63 17.51 -31.66
CA GLN A 252 -19.86 17.19 -32.40
C GLN A 252 -19.91 17.84 -33.79
N SER A 253 -19.38 19.07 -33.93
CA SER A 253 -19.28 19.75 -35.22
C SER A 253 -18.30 19.10 -36.21
N THR A 254 -17.34 18.32 -35.72
CA THR A 254 -16.36 17.62 -36.58
C THR A 254 -16.90 16.31 -37.16
N HIS A 255 -17.90 15.69 -36.53
CA HIS A 255 -18.51 14.43 -36.99
C HIS A 255 -19.71 14.62 -37.92
N SER A 256 -20.18 15.86 -38.12
CA SER A 256 -21.33 16.20 -38.98
C SER A 256 -20.92 16.74 -40.36
N LYS A 257 -19.64 16.60 -40.74
CA LYS A 257 -19.08 16.97 -42.06
C LYS A 257 -18.24 15.85 -42.68
N LEU A 258 -18.66 14.59 -42.49
CA LEU A 258 -18.18 13.44 -43.26
C LEU A 258 -19.36 12.79 -43.97
#